data_AF-A0A7S1ALN4-F1
#
_entry.id   AF-A0A7S1ALN4-F1
#
_cell.length_a   1.000
_cell.length_b   1.000
_cell.length_c   1.000
_cell.angle_alpha   90.00
_cell.angle_beta   90.00
_cell.angle_gamma   90.00
#
_symmetry.space_group_name_H-M   'P 1'
#
loop_
_entity.id
_entity.type
_entity.pdbx_description
1 polymer ?
#
loop_
_entity_poly.entity_id
_entity_poly.type
_entity_poly.pdbx_seq_one_letter_code
_entity_poly.pdbx_strand_id
1 'polypeptide(L)'
;MSPKDTASDHDCDNELYNVVEDHLSISVNELPCGERVNSRSAEVWGSFSSDVPCLDEKSFPHFAPLLAATQEYAGATGSRFRARSWDEHVPPLEKNADPVVAWITAHPSDDVEAAQRRVAQQAAFAEGRPVVREYAKRLRAGDDVLHEELERASRLVMVESVRNGVVATCRRLELWPPKPPPPNVDPNDCSYEDMSAPLDVIAQRAYNDETRRQWMQTGDSCGLARRALTASYIVDFAHEVGATLPK
;
A
#
# COMPACT_ATOMS: atom_id res chain seq x y z
N MET A 1 58.61 -3.85 -3.51
CA MET A 1 57.45 -3.68 -4.41
C MET A 1 56.23 -3.92 -3.55
N SER A 2 55.60 -2.84 -3.08
CA SER A 2 54.44 -2.89 -2.20
C SER A 2 53.20 -2.49 -3.01
N PRO A 3 52.04 -3.15 -2.82
CA PRO A 3 50.82 -2.75 -3.51
C PRO A 3 50.25 -1.50 -2.86
N LYS A 4 49.78 -0.57 -3.71
CA LYS A 4 49.10 0.66 -3.33
C LYS A 4 47.63 0.35 -3.06
N ASP A 5 47.17 0.71 -1.87
CA ASP A 5 45.76 0.78 -1.52
C ASP A 5 45.08 1.90 -2.31
N THR A 6 44.06 1.55 -3.09
CA THR A 6 43.13 2.51 -3.70
C THR A 6 41.85 2.52 -2.88
N ALA A 7 41.68 3.56 -2.07
CA ALA A 7 40.42 3.90 -1.43
C ALA A 7 39.40 4.32 -2.51
N SER A 8 38.22 3.70 -2.45
CA SER A 8 37.07 3.97 -3.31
C SER A 8 36.13 4.91 -2.56
N ASP A 9 36.16 6.20 -2.92
CA ASP A 9 35.14 7.19 -2.56
C ASP A 9 33.85 6.89 -3.35
N HIS A 10 32.87 6.25 -2.71
CA HIS A 10 31.49 6.15 -3.19
C HIS A 10 30.54 6.13 -1.99
N ASP A 11 30.17 7.32 -1.49
CA ASP A 11 29.04 7.50 -0.58
C ASP A 11 28.63 8.98 -0.59
N CYS A 12 27.93 9.42 -1.64
CA CYS A 12 27.30 10.75 -1.71
C CYS A 12 26.15 10.73 -2.72
N ASP A 13 25.11 9.89 -2.57
CA ASP A 13 23.89 10.02 -3.40
C ASP A 13 22.59 9.44 -2.80
N ASN A 14 22.54 9.07 -1.51
CA ASN A 14 21.35 8.41 -0.93
C ASN A 14 20.47 9.29 0.00
N GLU A 15 20.66 10.61 0.02
CA GLU A 15 19.90 11.51 0.92
C GLU A 15 18.63 12.14 0.30
N LEU A 16 18.35 11.92 -0.99
CA LEU A 16 17.22 12.57 -1.68
C LEU A 16 15.92 11.75 -1.72
N TYR A 17 15.92 10.49 -1.27
CA TYR A 17 14.73 9.62 -1.27
C TYR A 17 13.98 9.54 0.07
N ASN A 18 14.49 10.14 1.15
CA ASN A 18 13.85 10.09 2.49
C ASN A 18 12.69 11.10 2.68
N VAL A 19 12.35 11.93 1.70
CA VAL A 19 11.24 12.92 1.81
C VAL A 19 9.90 12.33 1.33
N VAL A 20 9.90 11.21 0.59
CA VAL A 20 8.66 10.61 0.07
C VAL A 20 8.06 9.58 1.04
N GLU A 21 8.88 8.93 1.89
CA GLU A 21 8.37 7.96 2.88
C GLU A 21 7.59 8.62 4.02
N ASP A 22 7.94 9.84 4.42
CA ASP A 22 7.22 10.59 5.49
C ASP A 22 5.85 11.13 5.06
N HIS A 23 5.51 11.10 3.77
CA HIS A 23 4.19 11.52 3.28
C HIS A 23 3.24 10.37 2.94
N LEU A 24 3.74 9.13 2.83
CA LEU A 24 2.91 7.93 2.67
C LEU A 24 2.75 7.16 3.99
N SER A 25 3.62 7.40 4.97
CA SER A 25 3.35 7.16 6.38
C SER A 25 2.75 8.43 7.00
N ILE A 26 1.51 8.77 6.68
CA ILE A 26 0.72 9.62 7.60
C ILE A 26 0.51 8.78 8.86
N SER A 27 1.49 8.82 9.77
CA SER A 27 1.25 8.52 11.17
C SER A 27 0.20 9.51 11.63
N VAL A 28 -0.99 9.00 11.95
CA VAL A 28 -2.11 9.78 12.51
C VAL A 28 -1.80 10.29 13.93
N ASN A 29 -0.58 10.05 14.43
CA ASN A 29 -0.13 10.42 15.76
C ASN A 29 1.04 11.39 15.63
N GLU A 30 0.74 12.68 15.85
CA GLU A 30 1.60 13.77 16.34
C GLU A 30 1.37 15.09 15.58
N LEU A 31 0.14 15.62 15.71
CA LEU A 31 -0.10 17.06 15.55
C LEU A 31 -0.24 17.68 16.96
N PRO A 32 0.55 18.71 17.31
CA PRO A 32 0.37 19.43 18.55
C PRO A 32 -0.82 20.38 18.46
N CYS A 33 -1.61 20.42 19.54
CA CYS A 33 -2.73 21.31 19.85
C CYS A 33 -4.08 21.05 19.13
N GLY A 34 -4.90 20.23 19.79
CA GLY A 34 -6.06 20.79 20.49
C GLY A 34 -7.42 20.80 19.80
N GLU A 35 -7.55 20.38 18.55
CA GLU A 35 -8.86 20.15 17.94
C GLU A 35 -9.00 18.70 17.50
N ARG A 36 -10.00 18.01 18.05
CA ARG A 36 -10.44 16.69 17.58
C ARG A 36 -10.96 16.85 16.15
N VAL A 37 -10.08 16.71 15.18
CA VAL A 37 -10.48 16.38 13.80
C VAL A 37 -11.23 15.06 13.90
N ASN A 38 -12.51 15.05 13.56
CA ASN A 38 -13.31 13.83 13.48
C ASN A 38 -12.56 12.81 12.62
N SER A 39 -12.10 11.72 13.24
CA SER A 39 -11.32 10.62 12.65
C SER A 39 -12.11 9.77 11.63
N ARG A 40 -12.83 10.42 10.71
CA ARG A 40 -13.59 9.77 9.64
C ARG A 40 -12.73 9.33 8.45
N SER A 41 -11.47 9.75 8.36
CA SER A 41 -10.59 9.36 7.25
C SER A 41 -10.11 7.90 7.35
N ALA A 42 -10.04 7.34 8.56
CA ALA A 42 -9.76 5.91 8.77
C ALA A 42 -10.99 5.02 8.49
N GLU A 43 -12.21 5.59 8.49
CA GLU A 43 -13.44 4.87 8.18
C GLU A 43 -13.70 4.71 6.67
N VAL A 44 -12.94 5.41 5.81
CA VAL A 44 -13.13 5.36 4.35
C VAL A 44 -12.70 4.01 3.76
N TRP A 45 -11.79 3.30 4.42
CA TRP A 45 -11.46 1.89 4.09
C TRP A 45 -12.34 0.92 4.89
N GLY A 46 -13.62 1.26 5.01
CA GLY A 46 -14.60 0.54 5.81
C GLY A 46 -14.55 -0.96 5.57
N SER A 47 -14.68 -1.72 6.66
CA SER A 47 -14.79 -3.18 6.74
C SER A 47 -15.19 -3.82 5.40
N PHE A 48 -14.20 -4.17 4.58
CA PHE A 48 -14.46 -4.93 3.37
C PHE A 48 -15.16 -6.22 3.80
N SER A 49 -16.24 -6.61 3.11
CA SER A 49 -16.82 -7.94 3.30
C SER A 49 -15.68 -8.95 3.12
N SER A 50 -15.62 -9.97 3.98
CA SER A 50 -14.62 -11.05 3.92
C SER A 50 -14.51 -11.72 2.56
N ASP A 51 -15.51 -11.51 1.70
CA ASP A 51 -15.65 -12.17 0.41
C ASP A 51 -14.97 -11.41 -0.75
N VAL A 52 -14.53 -10.15 -0.56
CA VAL A 52 -13.88 -9.38 -1.62
C VAL A 52 -12.36 -9.44 -1.46
N PRO A 53 -11.61 -9.97 -2.45
CA PRO A 53 -10.16 -9.97 -2.41
C PRO A 53 -9.62 -8.54 -2.26
N CYS A 54 -8.69 -8.37 -1.32
CA CYS A 54 -8.11 -7.06 -1.02
C CYS A 54 -7.13 -6.60 -2.11
N LEU A 55 -6.43 -7.54 -2.76
CA LEU A 55 -5.50 -7.28 -3.87
C LEU A 55 -6.18 -7.58 -5.22
N ASP A 56 -5.87 -6.76 -6.23
CA ASP A 56 -6.42 -6.82 -7.58
C ASP A 56 -5.49 -7.58 -8.54
N GLU A 57 -5.56 -8.91 -8.51
CA GLU A 57 -4.76 -9.81 -9.36
C GLU A 57 -4.91 -9.51 -10.86
N LYS A 58 -6.09 -9.08 -11.31
CA LYS A 58 -6.38 -8.87 -12.72
C LYS A 58 -5.64 -7.66 -13.31
N SER A 59 -5.34 -6.66 -12.49
CA SER A 59 -4.62 -5.45 -12.91
C SER A 59 -3.10 -5.69 -13.05
N PHE A 60 -2.59 -6.75 -12.43
CA PHE A 60 -1.17 -7.09 -12.33
C PHE A 60 -0.96 -8.59 -12.63
N PRO A 61 -1.14 -9.01 -13.91
CA PRO A 61 -1.14 -10.42 -14.28
C PRO A 61 0.21 -11.12 -14.03
N HIS A 62 1.34 -10.42 -14.11
CA HIS A 62 2.64 -11.03 -13.87
C HIS A 62 2.94 -11.20 -12.38
N PHE A 63 2.35 -10.37 -11.53
CA PHE A 63 2.33 -10.53 -10.08
C PHE A 63 1.14 -11.36 -9.56
N ALA A 64 0.15 -11.71 -10.39
CA ALA A 64 -1.08 -12.38 -9.95
C ALA A 64 -0.84 -13.62 -9.07
N PRO A 65 0.10 -14.54 -9.38
CA PRO A 65 0.41 -15.67 -8.49
C PRO A 65 0.90 -15.24 -7.09
N LEU A 66 1.73 -14.20 -7.01
CA LEU A 66 2.17 -13.63 -5.72
C LEU A 66 1.01 -13.00 -4.97
N LEU A 67 0.18 -12.21 -5.67
CA LEU A 67 -0.96 -11.52 -5.08
C LEU A 67 -1.98 -12.54 -4.54
N ALA A 68 -2.31 -13.57 -5.31
CA ALA A 68 -3.19 -14.66 -4.90
C ALA A 68 -2.66 -15.38 -3.65
N ALA A 69 -1.38 -15.73 -3.64
CA ALA A 69 -0.73 -16.40 -2.52
C ALA A 69 -0.59 -15.53 -1.26
N THR A 70 -0.85 -14.22 -1.35
CA THR A 70 -0.69 -13.27 -0.24
C THR A 70 -1.96 -12.48 0.08
N GLN A 71 -3.13 -12.88 -0.45
CA GLN A 71 -4.41 -12.20 -0.16
C GLN A 71 -4.72 -12.14 1.33
N GLU A 72 -4.60 -13.26 2.05
CA GLU A 72 -4.88 -13.30 3.49
C GLU A 72 -3.86 -12.47 4.29
N TYR A 73 -2.59 -12.50 3.89
CA TYR A 73 -1.54 -11.66 4.46
C TYR A 73 -1.87 -10.17 4.30
N ALA A 74 -2.23 -9.76 3.09
CA ALA A 74 -2.57 -8.37 2.80
C ALA A 74 -3.83 -7.94 3.55
N GLY A 75 -4.85 -8.79 3.65
CA GLY A 75 -6.02 -8.54 4.48
C GLY A 75 -5.67 -8.28 5.96
N ALA A 76 -4.78 -9.10 6.53
CA ALA A 76 -4.37 -8.98 7.93
C ALA A 76 -3.44 -7.79 8.22
N THR A 77 -2.73 -7.27 7.22
CA THR A 77 -1.72 -6.21 7.37
C THR A 77 -2.18 -4.85 6.85
N GLY A 78 -3.40 -4.73 6.35
CA GLY A 78 -3.88 -3.52 5.69
C GLY A 78 -3.17 -3.28 4.35
N SER A 79 -2.84 -4.35 3.63
CA SER A 79 -2.16 -4.35 2.33
C SER A 79 -0.79 -3.66 2.35
N ARG A 80 -0.01 -3.91 3.41
CA ARG A 80 1.40 -3.46 3.51
C ARG A 80 2.31 -4.67 3.53
N PHE A 81 3.24 -4.75 2.58
CA PHE A 81 4.22 -5.83 2.55
C PHE A 81 5.37 -5.55 3.52
N ARG A 82 5.80 -6.58 4.26
CA ARG A 82 6.96 -6.53 5.17
C ARG A 82 7.72 -7.84 5.06
N ALA A 83 8.97 -7.80 4.58
CA ALA A 83 9.78 -9.00 4.39
C ALA A 83 10.02 -9.75 5.71
N ARG A 84 10.21 -9.02 6.82
CA ARG A 84 10.43 -9.61 8.16
C ARG A 84 9.35 -10.60 8.59
N SER A 85 8.11 -10.42 8.13
CA SER A 85 7.00 -11.33 8.43
C SER A 85 7.15 -12.71 7.78
N TRP A 86 8.04 -12.85 6.80
CA TRP A 86 8.30 -14.06 6.04
C TRP A 86 9.62 -14.75 6.44
N ASP A 87 10.45 -14.08 7.25
CA ASP A 87 11.71 -14.61 7.77
C ASP A 87 11.54 -15.35 9.10
N GLU A 88 10.47 -15.05 9.84
CA GLU A 88 10.19 -15.70 11.12
C GLU A 88 10.17 -17.23 10.93
N HIS A 89 11.03 -17.88 11.73
CA HIS A 89 10.99 -19.31 11.95
C HIS A 89 9.67 -19.62 12.65
N VAL A 90 8.67 -19.99 11.86
CA VAL A 90 7.48 -20.63 12.41
C VAL A 90 7.97 -21.98 12.95
N PRO A 91 7.93 -22.21 14.27
CA PRO A 91 8.28 -23.50 14.81
C PRO A 91 7.40 -24.54 14.10
N PRO A 92 7.96 -25.66 13.63
CA PRO A 92 7.14 -26.69 13.02
C PRO A 92 6.05 -27.08 14.02
N LEU A 93 4.79 -26.87 13.65
CA LEU A 93 3.65 -27.34 14.44
C LEU A 93 3.85 -28.83 14.66
N GLU A 94 3.98 -29.24 15.93
CA GLU A 94 4.07 -30.65 16.26
C GLU A 94 2.84 -31.35 15.68
N LYS A 95 3.05 -32.39 14.86
CA LYS A 95 2.02 -33.03 14.01
C LYS A 95 0.79 -33.57 14.77
N ASN A 96 0.83 -33.58 16.10
CA ASN A 96 -0.18 -34.20 16.96
C ASN A 96 -0.91 -33.22 17.88
N ALA A 97 -0.50 -31.94 17.94
CA ALA A 97 -1.17 -30.95 18.78
C ALA A 97 -2.15 -30.11 17.95
N ASP A 98 -3.34 -29.85 18.49
CA ASP A 98 -4.25 -28.86 17.92
C ASP A 98 -3.55 -27.49 17.94
N PRO A 99 -3.33 -26.83 16.79
CA PRO A 99 -2.57 -25.59 16.71
C PRO A 99 -3.21 -24.44 17.50
N VAL A 100 -4.54 -24.43 17.64
CA VAL A 100 -5.28 -23.42 18.42
C VAL A 100 -5.09 -23.67 19.90
N VAL A 101 -5.18 -24.93 20.34
CA VAL A 101 -4.92 -25.29 21.75
C VAL A 101 -3.46 -25.00 22.13
N ALA A 102 -2.52 -25.32 21.24
CA ALA A 102 -1.11 -24.98 21.43
C ALA A 102 -0.90 -23.46 21.54
N TRP A 103 -1.59 -22.68 20.70
CA TRP A 103 -1.55 -21.22 20.76
C TRP A 103 -2.07 -20.67 22.09
N ILE A 104 -3.27 -21.07 22.50
CA ILE A 104 -3.91 -20.62 23.75
C ILE A 104 -3.07 -21.03 24.96
N THR A 105 -2.47 -22.23 24.93
CA THR A 105 -1.57 -22.70 26.00
C THR A 105 -0.34 -21.80 26.12
N ALA A 106 0.23 -21.35 25.00
CA ALA A 106 1.35 -20.42 24.96
C ALA A 106 0.93 -18.97 25.29
N HIS A 107 -0.31 -18.59 24.98
CA HIS A 107 -0.84 -17.23 25.12
C HIS A 107 -2.21 -17.25 25.83
N PRO A 108 -2.25 -17.49 27.15
CA PRO A 108 -3.50 -17.67 27.90
C PRO A 108 -4.38 -16.42 27.99
N SER A 109 -3.86 -15.25 27.57
CA SER A 109 -4.63 -14.01 27.44
C SER A 109 -5.49 -13.93 26.18
N ASP A 110 -5.19 -14.74 25.17
CA ASP A 110 -5.92 -14.72 23.91
C ASP A 110 -7.19 -15.57 24.04
N ASP A 111 -8.31 -15.05 23.54
CA ASP A 111 -9.52 -15.84 23.38
C ASP A 111 -9.39 -16.83 22.21
N VAL A 112 -10.34 -17.76 22.14
CA VAL A 112 -10.35 -18.83 21.12
C VAL A 112 -10.41 -18.24 19.70
N GLU A 113 -11.12 -17.13 19.50
CA GLU A 113 -11.33 -16.53 18.19
C GLU A 113 -10.05 -15.82 17.69
N ALA A 114 -9.36 -15.11 18.58
CA ALA A 114 -8.06 -14.51 18.33
C ALA A 114 -7.00 -15.58 18.04
N ALA A 115 -7.00 -16.68 18.80
CA ALA A 115 -6.10 -17.81 18.56
C ALA A 115 -6.36 -18.46 17.19
N GLN A 116 -7.63 -18.69 16.84
CA GLN A 116 -8.02 -19.20 15.52
C GLN A 116 -7.55 -18.30 14.38
N ARG A 117 -7.77 -16.99 14.48
CA ARG A 117 -7.28 -16.01 13.48
C ARG A 117 -5.77 -16.08 13.32
N ARG A 118 -5.01 -16.15 14.41
CA ARG A 118 -3.53 -16.22 14.36
C ARG A 118 -3.04 -17.53 13.76
N VAL A 119 -3.65 -18.65 14.10
CA VAL A 119 -3.32 -19.95 13.51
C VAL A 119 -3.60 -19.96 12.01
N ALA A 120 -4.77 -19.46 11.58
CA ALA A 120 -5.12 -19.35 10.16
C ALA A 120 -4.11 -18.44 9.42
N GLN A 121 -3.79 -17.28 10.01
CA GLN A 121 -2.78 -16.37 9.48
C GLN A 121 -1.41 -17.05 9.34
N GLN A 122 -0.95 -17.79 10.35
CA GLN A 122 0.32 -18.53 10.26
C GLN A 122 0.31 -19.60 9.17
N ALA A 123 -0.80 -20.32 8.99
CA ALA A 123 -0.96 -21.32 7.93
C ALA A 123 -0.86 -20.67 6.54
N ALA A 124 -1.56 -19.55 6.33
CA ALA A 124 -1.50 -18.80 5.08
C ALA A 124 -0.08 -18.30 4.77
N PHE A 125 0.66 -17.86 5.80
CA PHE A 125 2.05 -17.42 5.64
C PHE A 125 2.97 -18.60 5.28
N ALA A 126 2.73 -19.78 5.86
CA ALA A 126 3.50 -20.97 5.52
C ALA A 126 3.28 -21.37 4.05
N GLU A 127 2.05 -21.26 3.55
CA GLU A 127 1.69 -21.57 2.17
C GLU A 127 2.23 -20.53 1.16
N GLY A 128 2.14 -19.24 1.46
CA GLY A 128 2.61 -18.18 0.57
C GLY A 128 4.14 -18.05 0.49
N ARG A 129 4.87 -18.52 1.50
CA ARG A 129 6.33 -18.37 1.62
C ARG A 129 7.14 -18.84 0.39
N PRO A 130 6.92 -20.04 -0.19
CA PRO A 130 7.63 -20.45 -1.40
C PRO A 130 7.40 -19.49 -2.58
N VAL A 131 6.16 -18.98 -2.76
CA VAL A 131 5.82 -18.05 -3.84
C VAL A 131 6.51 -16.71 -3.65
N VAL A 132 6.47 -16.16 -2.43
CA VAL A 132 7.16 -14.91 -2.06
C VAL A 132 8.66 -15.02 -2.34
N ARG A 133 9.31 -16.12 -1.91
CA ARG A 133 10.75 -16.35 -2.14
C ARG A 133 11.10 -16.44 -3.63
N GLU A 134 10.27 -17.13 -4.41
CA GLU A 134 10.49 -17.27 -5.85
C GLU A 134 10.38 -15.92 -6.56
N TYR A 135 9.34 -15.14 -6.27
CA TYR A 135 9.19 -13.79 -6.84
C TYR A 135 10.29 -12.84 -6.39
N ALA A 136 10.70 -12.89 -5.13
CA ALA A 136 11.82 -12.11 -4.60
C ALA A 136 13.13 -12.44 -5.33
N LYS A 137 13.35 -13.72 -5.67
CA LYS A 137 14.50 -14.16 -6.44
C LYS A 137 14.43 -13.68 -7.89
N ARG A 138 13.27 -13.82 -8.55
CA ARG A 138 13.06 -13.38 -9.94
C ARG A 138 13.24 -11.87 -10.10
N LEU A 139 12.65 -11.06 -9.21
CA LEU A 139 12.85 -9.61 -9.21
C LEU A 139 14.32 -9.23 -9.02
N ARG A 140 15.01 -9.80 -8.02
CA ARG A 140 16.45 -9.52 -7.85
C ARG A 140 17.32 -9.98 -9.02
N ALA A 141 16.87 -10.99 -9.76
CA ALA A 141 17.56 -11.48 -10.94
C ALA A 141 17.34 -10.61 -12.19
N GLY A 142 16.54 -9.55 -12.12
CA GLY A 142 16.30 -8.68 -13.28
C GLY A 142 15.24 -9.24 -14.23
N ASP A 143 14.24 -9.99 -13.76
CA ASP A 143 13.15 -10.47 -14.62
C ASP A 143 12.41 -9.30 -15.28
N ASP A 144 12.64 -9.09 -16.58
CA ASP A 144 12.17 -7.91 -17.33
C ASP A 144 10.65 -7.73 -17.24
N VAL A 145 9.90 -8.84 -17.33
CA VAL A 145 8.43 -8.82 -17.32
C VAL A 145 7.90 -8.37 -15.96
N LEU A 146 8.55 -8.76 -14.87
CA LEU A 146 8.21 -8.28 -13.54
C LEU A 146 8.61 -6.81 -13.34
N HIS A 147 9.74 -6.36 -13.90
CA HIS A 147 10.15 -4.96 -13.83
C HIS A 147 9.22 -4.02 -14.60
N GLU A 148 8.77 -4.40 -15.79
CA GLU A 148 7.79 -3.63 -16.57
C GLU A 148 6.47 -3.46 -15.79
N GLU A 149 6.03 -4.50 -15.09
CA GLU A 149 4.82 -4.44 -14.26
C GLU A 149 5.03 -3.64 -12.96
N LEU A 150 6.22 -3.75 -12.34
CA LEU A 150 6.63 -2.91 -11.22
C LEU A 150 6.69 -1.43 -11.60
N GLU A 151 7.18 -1.10 -12.80
CA GLU A 151 7.19 0.26 -13.35
C GLU A 151 5.76 0.82 -13.51
N ARG A 152 4.84 -0.01 -14.03
CA ARG A 152 3.41 0.34 -14.07
C ARG A 152 2.82 0.55 -12.67
N ALA A 153 3.16 -0.30 -11.70
CA ALA A 153 2.72 -0.15 -10.32
C ALA A 153 3.25 1.14 -9.69
N SER A 154 4.55 1.42 -9.82
CA SER A 154 5.19 2.63 -9.31
C SER A 154 4.51 3.90 -9.85
N ARG A 155 4.26 3.98 -11.16
CA ARG A 155 3.52 5.11 -11.76
C ARG A 155 2.13 5.30 -11.16
N LEU A 156 1.39 4.22 -10.91
CA LEU A 156 0.06 4.30 -10.29
C LEU A 156 0.13 4.84 -8.86
N VAL A 157 1.12 4.40 -8.07
CA VAL A 157 1.37 4.91 -6.72
C VAL A 157 1.71 6.39 -6.77
N MET A 158 2.55 6.83 -7.70
CA MET A 158 2.89 8.25 -7.85
C MET A 158 1.67 9.12 -8.19
N VAL A 159 0.84 8.70 -9.16
CA VAL A 159 -0.40 9.41 -9.51
C VAL A 159 -1.35 9.51 -8.33
N GLU A 160 -1.57 8.40 -7.62
CA GLU A 160 -2.46 8.38 -6.44
C GLU A 160 -1.89 9.23 -5.28
N SER A 161 -0.56 9.26 -5.11
CA SER A 161 0.11 10.09 -4.10
C SER A 161 -0.05 11.58 -4.39
N VAL A 162 0.14 12.01 -5.64
CA VAL A 162 -0.09 13.40 -6.06
C VAL A 162 -1.54 13.79 -5.81
N ARG A 163 -2.48 12.94 -6.22
CA ARG A 163 -3.91 13.15 -5.95
C ARG A 163 -4.20 13.34 -4.47
N ASN A 164 -3.73 12.43 -3.63
CA ASN A 164 -3.91 12.50 -2.18
C ASN A 164 -3.31 13.78 -1.60
N GLY A 165 -2.14 14.21 -2.08
CA GLY A 165 -1.51 15.47 -1.71
C GLY A 165 -2.33 16.70 -2.10
N VAL A 166 -2.91 16.73 -3.30
CA VAL A 166 -3.81 17.80 -3.76
C VAL A 166 -5.05 17.87 -2.86
N VAL A 167 -5.73 16.73 -2.64
CA VAL A 167 -6.93 16.67 -1.79
C VAL A 167 -6.62 17.13 -0.36
N ALA A 168 -5.53 16.64 0.23
CA ALA A 168 -5.10 17.03 1.58
C ALA A 168 -4.81 18.54 1.66
N THR A 169 -4.13 19.09 0.66
CA THR A 169 -3.83 20.52 0.58
C THR A 169 -5.09 21.36 0.48
N CYS A 170 -6.04 21.00 -0.40
CA CYS A 170 -7.32 21.71 -0.53
C CYS A 170 -8.14 21.66 0.77
N ARG A 171 -8.15 20.52 1.47
CA ARG A 171 -8.80 20.41 2.79
C ARG A 171 -8.16 21.32 3.84
N ARG A 172 -6.83 21.35 3.90
CA ARG A 172 -6.08 22.21 4.83
C ARG A 172 -6.33 23.70 4.59
N LEU A 173 -6.59 24.08 3.34
CA LEU A 173 -6.91 25.46 2.96
C LEU A 173 -8.41 25.78 2.99
N GLU A 174 -9.23 24.88 3.54
CA GLU A 174 -10.69 25.03 3.64
C GLU A 174 -11.39 25.21 2.28
N LEU A 175 -10.77 24.71 1.20
CA LEU A 175 -11.34 24.71 -0.15
C LEU A 175 -12.17 23.45 -0.45
N TRP A 176 -12.45 22.63 0.58
CA TRP A 176 -13.08 21.31 0.42
C TRP A 176 -14.28 21.10 1.37
N PRO A 177 -15.51 20.86 0.86
CA PRO A 177 -15.90 20.95 -0.55
C PRO A 177 -15.88 22.41 -1.04
N PRO A 178 -15.64 22.67 -2.34
CA PRO A 178 -15.63 24.02 -2.88
C PRO A 178 -17.00 24.71 -2.74
N LYS A 179 -17.04 25.89 -2.11
CA LYS A 179 -18.27 26.68 -1.90
C LYS A 179 -17.99 28.20 -1.99
N PRO A 180 -18.57 28.94 -2.96
CA PRO A 180 -19.34 28.43 -4.10
C PRO A 180 -18.44 27.72 -5.12
N PRO A 181 -18.99 26.86 -6.00
CA PRO A 181 -18.25 26.32 -7.14
C PRO A 181 -17.73 27.46 -8.04
N PRO A 182 -16.47 27.40 -8.52
CA PRO A 182 -15.94 28.39 -9.44
C PRO A 182 -16.75 28.45 -10.74
N PRO A 183 -16.97 29.63 -11.33
CA PRO A 183 -17.66 29.73 -12.61
C PRO A 183 -16.82 29.07 -13.72
N ASN A 184 -17.48 28.40 -14.65
CA ASN A 184 -16.89 27.77 -15.85
C ASN A 184 -16.10 26.46 -15.63
N VAL A 185 -16.17 25.84 -14.45
CA VAL A 185 -15.66 24.46 -14.28
C VAL A 185 -16.80 23.47 -14.56
N ASP A 186 -16.61 22.61 -15.56
CA ASP A 186 -17.58 21.54 -15.83
C ASP A 186 -17.64 20.57 -14.63
N PRO A 187 -18.83 20.16 -14.15
CA PRO A 187 -18.95 19.22 -13.03
C PRO A 187 -18.32 17.84 -13.29
N ASN A 188 -18.02 17.50 -14.56
CA ASN A 188 -17.31 16.28 -14.94
C ASN A 188 -15.82 16.52 -15.22
N ASP A 189 -15.34 17.77 -15.18
CA ASP A 189 -13.92 18.08 -15.33
C ASP A 189 -13.16 17.60 -14.09
N CYS A 190 -12.28 16.62 -14.30
CA CYS A 190 -11.45 15.99 -13.29
C CYS A 190 -9.95 16.27 -13.53
N SER A 191 -9.61 17.27 -14.34
CA SER A 191 -8.21 17.62 -14.70
C SER A 191 -7.48 18.37 -13.58
N TYR A 192 -7.52 17.85 -12.34
CA TYR A 192 -6.92 18.51 -11.17
C TYR A 192 -5.39 18.62 -11.24
N GLU A 193 -4.74 17.84 -12.10
CA GLU A 193 -3.28 17.82 -12.30
C GLU A 193 -2.77 19.06 -13.04
N ASP A 194 -3.65 19.85 -13.63
CA ASP A 194 -3.32 21.15 -14.22
C ASP A 194 -3.04 22.20 -13.13
N MET A 195 -1.82 22.17 -12.61
CA MET A 195 -1.34 23.09 -11.58
C MET A 195 -1.12 24.53 -12.10
N SER A 196 -1.42 24.81 -13.37
CA SER A 196 -1.40 26.18 -13.92
C SER A 196 -2.73 26.92 -13.68
N ALA A 197 -3.79 26.18 -13.34
CA ALA A 197 -5.09 26.75 -13.03
C ALA A 197 -5.12 27.44 -11.63
N PRO A 198 -6.04 28.38 -11.41
CA PRO A 198 -6.31 28.92 -10.08
C PRO A 198 -6.64 27.82 -9.05
N LEU A 199 -6.26 28.05 -7.79
CA LEU A 199 -6.34 27.02 -6.74
C LEU A 199 -7.77 26.56 -6.43
N ASP A 200 -8.74 27.45 -6.53
CA ASP A 200 -10.17 27.15 -6.40
C ASP A 200 -10.67 26.26 -7.55
N VAL A 201 -10.18 26.45 -8.77
CA VAL A 201 -10.44 25.59 -9.92
C VAL A 201 -9.83 24.19 -9.72
N ILE A 202 -8.58 24.12 -9.25
CA ILE A 202 -7.93 22.85 -8.91
C ILE A 202 -8.73 22.09 -7.84
N ALA A 203 -9.15 22.78 -6.77
CA ALA A 203 -9.96 22.19 -5.71
C ALA A 203 -11.29 21.64 -6.24
N GLN A 204 -11.97 22.35 -7.14
CA GLN A 204 -13.21 21.88 -7.77
C GLN A 204 -12.99 20.64 -8.63
N ARG A 205 -11.94 20.63 -9.47
CA ARG A 205 -11.61 19.46 -10.31
C ARG A 205 -11.25 18.23 -9.48
N ALA A 206 -10.49 18.43 -8.39
CA ALA A 206 -10.14 17.35 -7.48
C ALA A 206 -11.37 16.81 -6.75
N TYR A 207 -12.29 17.70 -6.34
CA TYR A 207 -13.58 17.32 -5.76
C TYR A 207 -14.46 16.53 -6.72
N ASN A 208 -14.51 16.92 -7.99
CA ASN A 208 -15.21 16.18 -9.03
C ASN A 208 -14.61 14.77 -9.21
N ASP A 209 -13.29 14.64 -9.22
CA ASP A 209 -12.61 13.33 -9.31
C ASP A 209 -12.92 12.43 -8.10
N GLU A 210 -12.80 12.94 -6.87
CA GLU A 210 -13.15 12.21 -5.65
C GLU A 210 -14.61 11.76 -5.68
N THR A 211 -15.53 12.67 -6.00
CA THR A 211 -16.95 12.37 -6.09
C THR A 211 -17.16 11.24 -7.10
N ARG A 212 -16.64 11.39 -8.32
CA ARG A 212 -16.73 10.36 -9.38
C ARG A 212 -16.22 9.00 -8.92
N ARG A 213 -15.09 8.94 -8.20
CA ARG A 213 -14.57 7.69 -7.63
C ARG A 213 -15.50 7.10 -6.57
N GLN A 214 -16.08 7.90 -5.69
CA GLN A 214 -17.07 7.46 -4.70
C GLN A 214 -18.33 6.90 -5.37
N TRP A 215 -18.81 7.51 -6.46
CA TRP A 215 -19.93 6.98 -7.26
C TRP A 215 -19.58 5.66 -7.95
N MET A 216 -18.32 5.45 -8.35
CA MET A 216 -17.89 4.17 -8.94
C MET A 216 -17.69 3.07 -7.89
N GLN A 217 -17.40 3.42 -6.63
CA GLN A 217 -17.24 2.45 -5.54
C GLN A 217 -18.54 1.76 -5.15
N THR A 218 -19.71 2.38 -5.39
CA THR A 218 -21.01 1.75 -5.10
C THR A 218 -21.41 0.68 -6.14
N GLY A 219 -20.66 0.52 -7.23
CA GLY A 219 -20.81 -0.58 -8.18
C GLY A 219 -19.65 -1.57 -8.14
N ASP A 220 -19.68 -2.56 -9.05
CA ASP A 220 -18.56 -3.51 -9.31
C ASP A 220 -17.25 -2.83 -9.77
N SER A 221 -17.22 -1.49 -9.81
CA SER A 221 -16.13 -0.65 -10.32
C SER A 221 -15.21 -0.10 -9.23
N CYS A 222 -15.11 -0.74 -8.06
CA CYS A 222 -14.11 -0.45 -7.01
C CYS A 222 -12.64 -0.68 -7.47
N GLY A 223 -12.40 -0.81 -8.77
CA GLY A 223 -11.12 -1.15 -9.39
C GLY A 223 -10.03 -0.12 -9.17
N LEU A 224 -10.29 1.20 -9.25
CA LEU A 224 -9.19 2.18 -9.19
C LEU A 224 -8.52 2.26 -7.82
N ALA A 225 -9.29 2.37 -6.75
CA ALA A 225 -8.75 2.41 -5.39
C ALA A 225 -8.04 1.10 -5.04
N ARG A 226 -8.65 -0.05 -5.36
CA ARG A 226 -8.05 -1.37 -5.14
C ARG A 226 -6.80 -1.59 -5.98
N ARG A 227 -6.78 -1.11 -7.22
CA ARG A 227 -5.61 -1.17 -8.10
C ARG A 227 -4.46 -0.31 -7.58
N ALA A 228 -4.74 0.89 -7.08
CA ALA A 228 -3.73 1.74 -6.45
C ALA A 228 -3.18 1.10 -5.15
N LEU A 229 -4.05 0.52 -4.33
CA LEU A 229 -3.66 -0.24 -3.13
C LEU A 229 -2.75 -1.42 -3.49
N THR A 230 -3.12 -2.20 -4.51
CA THR A 230 -2.33 -3.34 -5.01
C THR A 230 -1.00 -2.88 -5.59
N ALA A 231 -0.98 -1.75 -6.29
CA ALA A 231 0.25 -1.15 -6.80
C ALA A 231 1.20 -0.79 -5.65
N SER A 232 0.68 -0.16 -4.58
CA SER A 232 1.47 0.16 -3.38
C SER A 232 2.04 -1.10 -2.74
N TYR A 233 1.23 -2.17 -2.64
CA TYR A 233 1.69 -3.45 -2.11
C TYR A 233 2.83 -4.07 -2.92
N ILE A 234 2.77 -3.98 -4.26
CA ILE A 234 3.84 -4.45 -5.16
C ILE A 234 5.12 -3.62 -4.99
N VAL A 235 5.00 -2.30 -4.84
CA VAL A 235 6.15 -1.41 -4.60
C VAL A 235 6.80 -1.70 -3.24
N ASP A 236 5.99 -1.84 -2.17
CA ASP A 236 6.47 -2.27 -0.85
C ASP A 236 7.20 -3.62 -0.95
N PHE A 237 6.63 -4.59 -1.68
CA PHE A 237 7.28 -5.89 -1.91
C PHE A 237 8.63 -5.75 -2.58
N ALA A 238 8.72 -5.00 -3.68
CA ALA A 238 9.96 -4.80 -4.43
C ALA A 238 11.04 -4.12 -3.56
N HIS A 239 10.65 -3.11 -2.78
CA HIS A 239 11.53 -2.44 -1.83
C HIS A 239 12.07 -3.40 -0.77
N GLU A 240 11.18 -4.13 -0.09
CA GLU A 240 11.51 -5.04 1.01
C GLU A 240 12.38 -6.23 0.57
N VAL A 241 12.31 -6.65 -0.69
CA VAL A 241 13.16 -7.73 -1.23
C VAL A 241 14.46 -7.22 -1.86
N GLY A 242 14.73 -5.92 -1.81
CA GLY A 242 15.93 -5.30 -2.37
C GLY A 242 15.99 -5.32 -3.89
N ALA A 243 14.84 -5.25 -4.56
CA ALA A 243 14.79 -5.05 -6.01
C ALA A 243 15.12 -3.59 -6.37
N THR A 244 15.62 -3.35 -7.59
CA THR A 244 15.84 -1.99 -8.06
C THR A 244 14.50 -1.36 -8.40
N LEU A 245 14.17 -0.25 -7.73
CA LEU A 245 12.94 0.48 -8.02
C LEU A 245 13.10 1.35 -9.29
N PRO A 246 12.01 1.53 -10.07
CA PRO A 246 11.97 2.52 -11.14
C PRO A 246 12.34 3.92 -10.62
N LYS A 247 13.08 4.68 -11.44
CA LYS A 247 13.45 6.07 -11.15
C LYS A 247 12.30 7.03 -11.44
#